data_AF-A0A9Q0PA41-F1
#
_entry.id   AF-A0A9Q0PA41-F1
#
_cell.length_a   1.000
_cell.length_b   1.000
_cell.length_c   1.000
_cell.angle_alpha   90.00
_cell.angle_beta   90.00
_cell.angle_gamma   90.00
#
_symmetry.space_group_name_H-M   'P 1'
#
loop_
_entity.id
_entity.type
_entity.pdbx_description
1 polymer ?
#
loop_
_entity_poly.entity_id
_entity_poly.type
_entity_poly.pdbx_seq_one_letter_code
_entity_poly.pdbx_strand_id
1 'polypeptide(L)'
;MRKEEEKYERFRRRRRLNANPKQGEQATKEYKEFLEDMCAIAKEQELIRTGKSRQAYAPYFDLLPADKMSVIAMHQLAAIVMTGGEHGCARVVSAACMIGDAIEQE
;
A
#
# COMPACT_ATOMS: atom_id res chain seq x y z
N MET A 1 31.44 -8.26 -0.39
CA MET A 1 31.04 -8.57 1.00
C MET A 1 31.34 -7.41 1.94
N ARG A 2 32.47 -7.35 2.68
CA ARG A 2 32.70 -6.33 3.72
C ARG A 2 32.65 -4.85 3.27
N LYS A 3 33.14 -4.55 2.05
CA LYS A 3 33.12 -3.18 1.47
C LYS A 3 31.75 -2.74 0.95
N GLU A 4 30.86 -3.67 0.64
CA GLU A 4 29.50 -3.34 0.17
C GLU A 4 28.53 -3.13 1.32
N GLU A 5 28.69 -3.87 2.42
CA GLU A 5 27.97 -3.63 3.68
C GLU A 5 28.30 -2.25 4.26
N GLU A 6 29.57 -1.84 4.20
CA GLU A 6 29.97 -0.48 4.60
C GLU A 6 29.36 0.60 3.70
N LYS A 7 29.20 0.33 2.41
CA LYS A 7 28.55 1.25 1.46
C LYS A 7 27.05 1.36 1.73
N TYR A 8 26.41 0.25 2.07
CA TYR A 8 24.99 0.18 2.43
C TYR A 8 24.71 0.88 3.76
N GLU A 9 25.54 0.64 4.78
CA GLU A 9 25.39 1.29 6.10
C GLU A 9 25.76 2.79 6.05
N ARG A 10 26.69 3.20 5.19
CA ARG A 10 26.99 4.62 4.93
C ARG A 10 25.83 5.32 4.20
N PHE A 11 25.15 4.64 3.28
CA PHE A 11 23.95 5.14 2.62
C PHE A 11 22.77 5.25 3.61
N ARG A 12 22.58 4.24 4.46
CA ARG A 12 21.56 4.22 5.52
C ARG A 12 21.80 5.29 6.60
N ARG A 13 23.04 5.48 7.06
CA ARG A 13 23.43 6.55 8.00
C ARG A 13 23.26 7.94 7.41
N ARG A 14 23.55 8.14 6.12
CA ARG A 14 23.38 9.43 5.45
C ARG A 14 21.89 9.78 5.25
N ARG A 15 21.02 8.78 5.05
CA ARG A 15 19.56 8.95 5.14
C ARG A 15 19.08 9.34 6.54
N ARG A 16 19.70 8.80 7.60
CA ARG A 16 19.34 9.13 9.00
C ARG A 16 19.79 10.53 9.45
N LEU A 17 20.88 11.04 8.89
CA LEU A 17 21.39 12.40 9.16
C LEU A 17 20.70 13.49 8.31
N ASN A 18 20.16 13.12 7.15
CA ASN A 18 19.34 13.99 6.30
C ASN A 18 17.82 13.73 6.46
N ALA A 19 17.43 12.84 7.36
CA ALA A 19 16.04 12.57 7.66
C ALA A 19 15.48 13.79 8.39
N ASN A 20 14.67 14.57 7.67
CA ASN A 20 13.82 15.55 8.31
C ASN A 20 12.97 14.79 9.35
N PRO A 21 12.95 15.16 10.65
CA PRO A 21 12.17 14.44 11.66
C PRO A 21 10.70 14.29 11.23
N LYS A 22 10.19 15.27 10.45
CA LYS A 22 8.88 15.21 9.79
C LYS A 22 8.72 14.04 8.81
N GLN A 23 9.74 13.66 8.06
CA GLN A 23 9.69 12.51 7.13
C GLN A 23 9.76 11.17 7.87
N GLY A 24 10.47 11.10 9.00
CA GLY A 24 10.47 9.90 9.84
C GLY A 24 9.12 9.69 10.53
N GLU A 25 8.52 10.77 11.01
CA GLU A 25 7.18 10.77 11.60
C GLU A 25 6.09 10.48 10.54
N GLN A 26 6.24 11.04 9.33
CA GLN A 26 5.40 10.75 8.17
C GLN A 26 5.50 9.27 7.76
N ALA A 27 6.70 8.72 7.66
CA ALA A 27 6.89 7.29 7.34
C ALA A 27 6.30 6.39 8.44
N THR A 28 6.41 6.76 9.72
CA THR A 28 5.75 5.99 10.80
C THR A 28 4.23 6.12 10.78
N LYS A 29 3.69 7.23 10.28
CA LYS A 29 2.26 7.41 10.01
C LYS A 29 1.83 6.55 8.83
N GLU A 30 2.55 6.59 7.72
CA GLU A 30 2.32 5.76 6.53
C GLU A 30 2.36 4.27 6.88
N TYR A 31 3.29 3.82 7.74
CA TYR A 31 3.33 2.43 8.24
C TYR A 31 2.17 2.08 9.19
N LYS A 32 1.60 3.05 9.91
CA LYS A 32 0.41 2.83 10.75
C LYS A 32 -0.87 2.80 9.92
N GLU A 33 -1.05 3.74 9.00
CA GLU A 33 -2.12 3.68 7.99
C GLU A 33 -2.05 2.36 7.21
N PHE A 34 -0.86 1.92 6.84
CA PHE A 34 -0.64 0.61 6.20
C PHE A 34 -1.14 -0.58 7.02
N LEU A 35 -0.97 -0.56 8.35
CA LEU A 35 -1.52 -1.58 9.25
C LEU A 35 -3.04 -1.46 9.41
N GLU A 36 -3.58 -0.25 9.33
CA GLU A 36 -5.02 0.03 9.40
C GLU A 36 -5.75 -0.41 8.12
N ASP A 37 -5.16 -0.25 6.94
CA ASP A 37 -5.73 -0.67 5.64
C ASP A 37 -5.90 -2.19 5.54
N MET A 38 -4.92 -2.95 6.03
CA MET A 38 -5.00 -4.41 6.17
C MET A 38 -6.22 -4.81 7.01
N CYS A 39 -6.46 -4.09 8.11
CA CYS A 39 -7.64 -4.32 8.96
C CYS A 39 -8.94 -3.97 8.23
N ALA A 40 -8.95 -2.97 7.35
CA ALA A 40 -10.16 -2.58 6.63
C ALA A 40 -10.59 -3.62 5.58
N ILE A 41 -9.65 -4.16 4.80
CA ILE A 41 -9.95 -5.19 3.79
C ILE A 41 -10.43 -6.48 4.47
N ALA A 42 -9.73 -6.93 5.52
CA ALA A 42 -10.12 -8.12 6.27
C ALA A 42 -11.52 -7.97 6.91
N LYS A 43 -11.83 -6.78 7.43
CA LYS A 43 -13.14 -6.48 8.01
C LYS A 43 -14.25 -6.50 6.96
N GLU A 44 -14.02 -5.96 5.77
CA GLU A 44 -15.01 -6.01 4.69
C GLU A 44 -15.24 -7.46 4.23
N GLN A 45 -14.18 -8.27 4.11
CA GLN A 45 -14.30 -9.70 3.82
C GLN A 45 -15.11 -10.44 4.90
N GLU A 46 -14.89 -10.13 6.18
CA GLU A 46 -15.70 -10.70 7.27
C GLU A 46 -17.17 -10.29 7.17
N LEU A 47 -17.46 -9.02 6.85
CA LEU A 47 -18.83 -8.55 6.63
C LEU A 47 -19.51 -9.26 5.45
N ILE A 48 -18.77 -9.53 4.37
CA ILE A 48 -19.26 -10.30 3.22
C ILE A 48 -19.54 -11.76 3.61
N ARG A 49 -18.60 -12.44 4.27
CA ARG A 49 -18.74 -13.83 4.72
C ARG A 49 -19.91 -14.03 5.68
N THR A 50 -20.16 -13.03 6.54
CA THR A 50 -21.28 -13.05 7.48
C THR A 50 -22.60 -12.58 6.87
N GLY A 51 -22.63 -12.25 5.57
CA GLY A 51 -23.82 -11.80 4.84
C GLY A 51 -24.30 -10.40 5.21
N LYS A 52 -23.47 -9.62 5.93
CA LYS A 52 -23.77 -8.26 6.40
C LYS A 52 -23.43 -7.19 5.37
N SER A 53 -22.62 -7.50 4.38
CA SER A 53 -22.36 -6.66 3.19
C SER A 53 -23.04 -7.28 1.96
N ARG A 54 -23.89 -6.51 1.27
CA ARG A 54 -24.62 -6.95 0.04
C ARG A 54 -24.19 -6.16 -1.19
N GLN A 55 -22.93 -5.73 -1.20
CA GLN A 55 -22.36 -4.93 -2.27
C GLN A 55 -22.29 -5.75 -3.56
N ALA A 56 -22.43 -5.09 -4.71
CA ALA A 56 -22.38 -5.78 -6.01
C ALA A 56 -21.03 -6.48 -6.25
N TYR A 57 -19.94 -5.96 -5.67
CA TYR A 57 -18.61 -6.54 -5.74
C TYR A 57 -18.38 -7.71 -4.77
N ALA A 58 -19.29 -7.93 -3.81
CA ALA A 58 -19.10 -8.88 -2.72
C ALA A 58 -18.74 -10.32 -3.18
N PRO A 59 -19.33 -10.88 -4.26
CA PRO A 59 -18.96 -12.21 -4.73
C PRO A 59 -17.50 -12.35 -5.17
N TYR A 60 -16.84 -11.25 -5.55
CA TYR A 60 -15.47 -11.25 -6.08
C TYR A 60 -14.44 -10.86 -5.02
N PHE A 61 -14.84 -10.05 -4.04
CA PHE A 61 -13.93 -9.43 -3.07
C PHE A 61 -13.36 -10.41 -2.04
N ASP A 62 -13.98 -11.57 -1.85
CA ASP A 62 -13.51 -12.62 -0.93
C ASP A 62 -12.73 -13.74 -1.64
N LEU A 63 -12.47 -13.61 -2.95
CA LEU A 63 -11.74 -14.62 -3.73
C LEU A 63 -10.23 -14.57 -3.50
N LEU A 64 -9.69 -13.41 -3.06
CA LEU A 64 -8.28 -13.21 -2.78
C LEU A 64 -8.08 -12.91 -1.28
N PRO A 65 -7.09 -13.51 -0.59
CA PRO A 65 -6.83 -13.18 0.82
C PRO A 65 -6.50 -11.69 1.03
N ALA A 66 -6.97 -11.11 2.14
CA ALA A 66 -6.77 -9.70 2.49
C ALA A 66 -5.30 -9.25 2.42
N ASP A 67 -4.36 -10.08 2.89
CA ASP A 67 -2.92 -9.79 2.87
C ASP A 67 -2.36 -9.61 1.44
N LYS A 68 -2.94 -10.30 0.45
CA LYS A 68 -2.52 -10.14 -0.95
C LYS A 68 -3.13 -8.89 -1.57
N MET A 69 -4.44 -8.69 -1.41
CA MET A 69 -5.16 -7.53 -1.95
C MET A 69 -4.54 -6.20 -1.49
N SER A 70 -4.22 -6.11 -0.21
CA SER A 70 -3.61 -4.95 0.43
C SER A 70 -2.20 -4.63 -0.09
N VAL A 71 -1.33 -5.65 -0.24
CA VAL A 71 0.01 -5.48 -0.83
C VAL A 71 -0.09 -5.01 -2.28
N ILE A 72 -1.00 -5.59 -3.07
CA ILE A 72 -1.24 -5.20 -4.46
C ILE A 72 -1.74 -3.76 -4.53
N ALA A 73 -2.78 -3.41 -3.75
CA ALA A 73 -3.35 -2.08 -3.73
C ALA A 73 -2.32 -1.02 -3.32
N MET A 74 -1.53 -1.28 -2.28
CA MET A 74 -0.46 -0.37 -1.85
C MET A 74 0.61 -0.24 -2.92
N HIS A 75 1.14 -1.35 -3.44
CA HIS A 75 2.24 -1.32 -4.41
C HIS A 75 1.82 -0.54 -5.66
N GLN A 76 0.60 -0.79 -6.14
CA GLN A 76 0.06 -0.13 -7.31
C GLN A 76 -0.21 1.36 -7.04
N LEU A 77 -0.81 1.70 -5.90
CA LEU A 77 -1.06 3.09 -5.54
C LEU A 77 0.26 3.86 -5.42
N ALA A 78 1.24 3.30 -4.73
CA ALA A 78 2.57 3.87 -4.58
C ALA A 78 3.25 4.09 -5.94
N ALA A 79 3.18 3.12 -6.85
CA ALA A 79 3.69 3.29 -8.21
C ALA A 79 3.02 4.48 -8.93
N ILE A 80 1.70 4.62 -8.80
CA ILE A 80 0.93 5.69 -9.44
C ILE A 80 1.30 7.06 -8.86
N VAL A 81 1.29 7.24 -7.53
CA VAL A 81 1.60 8.55 -6.92
C VAL A 81 3.09 8.92 -7.01
N MET A 82 4.00 7.95 -7.06
CA MET A 82 5.44 8.23 -7.14
C MET A 82 5.94 8.53 -8.56
N THR A 83 5.25 8.01 -9.59
CA THR A 83 5.64 8.21 -11.01
C THR A 83 4.79 9.26 -11.71
N GLY A 84 3.61 9.61 -11.18
CA GLY A 84 2.78 10.68 -11.69
C GLY A 84 3.41 12.06 -11.42
N GLY A 85 3.64 12.84 -12.48
CA GLY A 85 4.21 14.19 -12.39
C GLY A 85 3.40 15.21 -11.57
N GLU A 86 2.27 14.80 -11.00
CA GLU A 86 1.33 15.62 -10.20
C GLU A 86 1.68 15.63 -8.70
N HIS A 87 2.95 15.84 -8.33
CA HIS A 87 3.35 16.08 -6.92
C HIS A 87 2.79 15.07 -5.89
N GLY A 88 2.80 13.77 -6.20
CA GLY A 88 2.29 12.76 -5.26
C GLY A 88 0.77 12.62 -5.23
N CYS A 89 0.06 13.17 -6.22
CA CYS A 89 -1.37 13.00 -6.42
C CYS A 89 -1.67 11.99 -7.53
N ALA A 90 -2.86 11.40 -7.46
CA ALA A 90 -3.38 10.48 -8.47
C ALA A 90 -4.86 10.78 -8.74
N ARG A 91 -5.27 10.69 -10.02
CA ARG A 91 -6.69 10.72 -10.37
C ARG A 91 -7.36 9.46 -9.83
N VAL A 92 -8.33 9.62 -8.94
CA VAL A 92 -9.04 8.52 -8.25
C VAL A 92 -9.54 7.47 -9.24
N VAL A 93 -10.17 7.88 -10.35
CA VAL A 93 -10.67 6.93 -11.37
C VAL A 93 -9.55 6.08 -11.95
N SER A 94 -8.41 6.69 -12.29
CA SER A 94 -7.26 5.97 -12.84
C SER A 94 -6.65 5.02 -11.82
N ALA A 95 -6.51 5.47 -10.57
CA ALA A 95 -5.96 4.65 -9.49
C ALA A 95 -6.87 3.45 -9.19
N ALA A 96 -8.17 3.66 -9.10
CA ALA A 96 -9.14 2.60 -8.84
C ALA A 96 -9.13 1.53 -9.93
N CYS A 97 -9.11 1.92 -11.21
CA CYS A 97 -9.03 0.97 -12.32
C CYS A 97 -7.74 0.16 -12.28
N MET A 98 -6.58 0.82 -12.15
CA MET A 98 -5.29 0.13 -12.14
C MET A 98 -5.10 -0.81 -10.94
N ILE A 99 -5.68 -0.48 -9.79
CA ILE A 99 -5.69 -1.36 -8.62
C ILE A 99 -6.62 -2.56 -8.85
N GLY A 100 -7.83 -2.31 -9.37
CA GLY A 100 -8.79 -3.37 -9.70
C GLY A 100 -8.21 -4.38 -10.69
N ASP A 101 -7.61 -3.91 -11.79
CA ASP A 101 -6.99 -4.75 -12.81
C ASP A 101 -5.85 -5.61 -12.23
N ALA A 102 -5.06 -5.04 -11.30
CA ALA A 102 -3.96 -5.76 -10.66
C ALA A 102 -4.45 -6.83 -9.67
N ILE A 103 -5.57 -6.57 -8.98
CA ILE A 103 -6.21 -7.57 -8.09
C ILE A 103 -6.85 -8.68 -8.91
N GLU A 104 -7.46 -8.37 -10.06
CA GLU A 104 -8.10 -9.36 -10.94
C GLU A 104 -7.09 -10.30 -11.60
N GLN A 105 -5.85 -9.85 -11.84
CA GLN A 105 -4.80 -10.65 -12.47
C GLN A 105 -4.08 -11.63 -11.52
N GLU A 106 -4.22 -11.46 -10.20
CA GLU A 106 -3.61 -12.32 -9.17
C GLU A 106 -4.46 -13.56 -8.84
#